data_AF-A0A0C2C724-F1
#
_entry.id   AF-A0A0C2C724-F1
#
_cell.length_a   1.000
_cell.length_b   1.000
_cell.length_c   1.000
_cell.angle_alpha   90.00
_cell.angle_beta   90.00
_cell.angle_gamma   90.00
#
_symmetry.space_group_name_H-M   'P 1'
#
loop_
_entity.id
_entity.type
_entity.pdbx_description
1 polymer ?
#
loop_
_entity_poly.entity_id
_entity_poly.type
_entity_poly.pdbx_seq_one_letter_code
_entity_poly.pdbx_strand_id
1 'polypeptide(L)'
;MRREMWMNPRAEDVLLEVPIESSRTRRSTSSQEKTFEALRIYLHYDDSVLELPSEKQLFVNSSLLPEAAGYWEKVLRVARANAPIRLRSTTPCIELKFDDCSGV
;
A
#
# COMPACT_ATOMS: atom_id res chain seq x y z
N MET A 1 -21.69 -23.51 -17.56
CA MET A 1 -20.83 -22.56 -16.80
C MET A 1 -20.05 -21.75 -17.82
N ARG A 2 -20.44 -20.49 -18.09
CA ARG A 2 -19.88 -19.67 -19.18
C ARG A 2 -18.69 -18.87 -18.61
N ARG A 3 -17.47 -19.11 -19.12
CA ARG A 3 -16.31 -18.24 -18.84
C ARG A 3 -16.54 -16.93 -19.59
N GLU A 4 -16.71 -15.84 -18.86
CA GLU A 4 -16.61 -14.51 -19.46
C GLU A 4 -15.13 -14.16 -19.59
N MET A 5 -14.65 -14.21 -20.83
CA MET A 5 -13.33 -13.69 -21.20
C MET A 5 -13.44 -12.16 -21.22
N TRP A 6 -12.57 -11.48 -20.47
CA TRP A 6 -12.48 -10.04 -20.49
C TRP A 6 -12.01 -9.58 -21.88
N MET A 7 -12.91 -8.97 -22.65
CA MET A 7 -12.59 -8.32 -23.92
C MET A 7 -12.39 -6.84 -23.64
N ASN A 8 -11.26 -6.28 -24.07
CA ASN A 8 -11.05 -4.84 -24.00
C ASN A 8 -12.12 -4.13 -24.85
N PRO A 9 -12.79 -3.09 -24.33
CA PRO A 9 -13.82 -2.38 -25.06
C PRO A 9 -13.24 -1.73 -26.31
N ARG A 10 -14.03 -1.68 -27.39
CA ARG A 10 -13.64 -0.98 -28.60
C ARG A 10 -13.79 0.53 -28.40
N ALA A 11 -13.08 1.33 -29.19
CA ALA A 11 -13.04 2.78 -28.99
C ALA A 11 -14.42 3.43 -29.12
N GLU A 12 -15.27 2.86 -29.98
CA GLU A 12 -16.66 3.27 -30.18
C GLU A 12 -17.57 3.04 -28.97
N ASP A 13 -17.21 2.12 -28.06
CA ASP A 13 -17.99 1.82 -26.85
C ASP A 13 -17.62 2.73 -25.66
N VAL A 14 -16.63 3.61 -25.83
CA VAL A 14 -16.15 4.53 -24.80
C VAL A 14 -17.00 5.81 -24.81
N LEU A 15 -17.97 5.89 -23.91
CA LEU A 15 -18.76 7.10 -23.69
C LEU A 15 -17.90 8.17 -22.98
N LEU A 16 -17.38 9.13 -23.74
CA LEU A 16 -16.55 10.24 -23.25
C LEU A 16 -17.36 11.35 -22.55
N GLU A 17 -18.65 11.46 -22.87
CA GLU A 17 -19.51 12.56 -22.43
C GLU A 17 -20.32 12.22 -21.18
N VAL A 18 -19.77 11.40 -20.29
CA VAL A 18 -20.37 11.21 -18.96
C VAL A 18 -20.19 12.51 -18.18
N PRO A 19 -21.28 13.17 -17.70
CA PRO A 19 -21.15 14.31 -16.83
C PRO A 19 -20.47 13.87 -15.54
N ILE A 20 -19.16 14.12 -15.44
CA ILE A 20 -18.42 13.94 -14.20
C ILE A 20 -18.85 15.10 -13.31
N GLU A 21 -19.79 14.86 -12.38
CA GLU A 21 -20.11 15.83 -11.34
C GLU A 21 -18.79 16.35 -10.75
N SER A 22 -18.56 17.66 -10.89
CA SER A 22 -17.35 18.29 -10.39
C SER A 22 -17.27 18.05 -8.89
N SER A 23 -16.29 17.24 -8.50
CA SER A 23 -15.75 17.05 -7.17
C SER A 23 -16.68 17.51 -6.05
N ARG A 24 -17.42 16.56 -5.43
CA ARG A 24 -17.97 16.74 -4.09
C ARG A 24 -16.94 17.49 -3.26
N THR A 25 -17.25 18.72 -2.86
CA THR A 25 -16.42 19.50 -1.96
C THR A 25 -16.34 18.71 -0.66
N ARG A 26 -15.30 17.87 -0.54
CA ARG A 26 -14.92 17.29 0.74
C ARG A 26 -14.65 18.48 1.64
N ARG A 27 -15.44 18.62 2.70
CA ARG A 27 -15.22 19.57 3.79
C ARG A 27 -13.72 19.63 4.07
N SER A 28 -13.11 20.76 3.73
CA SER A 28 -11.73 21.08 4.04
C SER A 28 -11.62 21.19 5.55
N THR A 29 -11.33 20.06 6.20
CA THR A 29 -10.88 20.07 7.58
C THR A 29 -9.45 20.60 7.57
N SER A 30 -9.34 21.92 7.74
CA SER A 30 -8.14 22.72 7.98
C SER A 30 -7.04 22.66 6.92
N SER A 31 -6.57 23.86 6.56
CA SER A 31 -5.28 24.15 5.92
C SER A 31 -4.12 23.81 6.86
N GLN A 32 -4.06 22.58 7.39
CA GLN A 32 -2.86 22.07 8.02
C GLN A 32 -1.88 21.80 6.89
N GLU A 33 -0.77 22.53 6.89
CA GLU A 33 0.36 22.34 5.99
C GLU A 33 0.72 20.85 5.98
N LYS A 34 0.45 20.17 4.85
CA LYS A 34 0.74 18.74 4.72
C LYS A 34 2.24 18.57 4.58
N THR A 35 2.91 18.28 5.70
CA THR A 35 4.30 17.87 5.69
C THR A 35 4.40 16.50 5.05
N PHE A 36 5.16 16.41 3.97
CA PHE A 36 5.45 15.15 3.28
C PHE A 36 6.80 14.62 3.75
N GLU A 37 6.82 13.37 4.18
CA GLU A 37 8.01 12.71 4.70
C GLU A 37 8.32 11.43 3.94
N ALA A 38 9.49 10.83 4.21
CA ALA A 38 9.85 9.54 3.63
C ALA A 38 8.85 8.45 4.07
N LEU A 39 8.58 7.51 3.17
CA LEU A 39 7.65 6.41 3.45
C LEU A 39 8.27 5.44 4.47
N ARG A 40 7.58 5.21 5.58
CA ARG A 40 7.98 4.25 6.61
C ARG A 40 7.44 2.85 6.27
N ILE A 41 8.34 1.90 6.04
CA ILE A 41 8.00 0.52 5.66
C ILE A 41 8.46 -0.43 6.77
N TYR A 42 7.53 -1.25 7.28
CA TYR A 42 7.83 -2.33 8.21
C TYR A 42 7.63 -3.67 7.50
N LEU A 43 8.66 -4.51 7.49
CA LEU A 43 8.61 -5.83 6.86
C LEU A 43 8.24 -6.88 7.89
N HIS A 44 7.23 -7.69 7.58
CA HIS A 44 6.85 -8.88 8.33
C HIS A 44 6.88 -10.08 7.38
N TYR A 45 7.46 -11.17 7.86
CA TYR A 45 7.62 -12.40 7.09
C TYR A 45 6.61 -13.43 7.57
N ASP A 46 5.87 -14.01 6.64
CA ASP A 46 5.04 -15.18 6.93
C ASP A 46 5.91 -16.45 7.00
N ASP A 47 5.39 -17.48 7.67
CA ASP A 47 6.08 -18.75 7.88
C ASP A 47 6.55 -19.42 6.57
N SER A 48 5.85 -19.17 5.46
CA SER A 48 6.26 -19.65 4.12
C SER A 48 7.68 -19.23 3.72
N VAL A 49 8.18 -18.10 4.23
CA VAL A 49 9.57 -17.67 3.99
C VAL A 49 10.54 -18.50 4.81
N LEU A 50 10.15 -18.95 6.01
CA LEU A 50 10.92 -19.84 6.87
C LEU A 50 10.98 -21.28 6.34
N GLU A 51 10.08 -21.67 5.43
CA GLU A 51 10.09 -22.98 4.77
C GLU A 51 11.02 -23.04 3.54
N LEU A 52 11.55 -21.91 3.08
CA LEU A 52 12.43 -21.88 1.92
C LEU A 52 13.82 -22.50 2.22
N PRO A 53 14.55 -22.97 1.19
CA PRO A 53 15.96 -23.32 1.37
C PRO A 53 16.78 -22.14 1.94
N SER A 54 17.73 -22.43 2.82
CA SER A 54 18.50 -21.41 3.56
C SER A 54 19.15 -20.35 2.67
N GLU A 55 19.63 -20.74 1.48
CA GLU A 55 20.22 -19.82 0.50
C GLU A 55 19.20 -18.77 0.02
N LYS A 56 17.96 -19.20 -0.27
CA LYS A 56 16.88 -18.31 -0.70
C LYS A 56 16.39 -17.42 0.44
N GLN A 57 16.30 -17.97 1.65
CA GLN A 57 15.98 -17.19 2.84
C GLN A 57 16.98 -16.07 3.07
N LEU A 58 18.27 -16.41 3.01
CA LEU A 58 19.35 -15.44 3.18
C LEU A 58 19.24 -14.33 2.13
N PHE A 59 19.07 -14.69 0.86
CA PHE A 59 18.92 -13.72 -0.22
C PHE A 59 17.73 -12.78 -0.03
N VAL A 60 16.57 -13.31 0.35
CA VAL A 60 15.36 -12.53 0.62
C VAL A 60 15.57 -11.56 1.78
N ASN A 61 16.15 -12.05 2.87
CA ASN A 61 16.34 -11.30 4.10
C ASN A 61 17.47 -10.27 4.03
N SER A 62 18.53 -10.54 3.28
CA SER A 62 19.74 -9.70 3.26
C SER A 62 19.83 -8.77 2.05
N SER A 63 19.20 -9.13 0.93
CA SER A 63 19.37 -8.39 -0.33
C SER A 63 18.04 -7.90 -0.87
N LEU A 64 17.16 -8.80 -1.29
CA LEU A 64 16.04 -8.47 -2.17
C LEU A 64 15.05 -7.49 -1.55
N LEU A 65 14.52 -7.81 -0.37
CA LEU A 65 13.47 -7.00 0.26
C LEU A 65 14.00 -5.74 0.95
N PRO A 66 15.16 -5.76 1.65
CA PRO A 66 15.74 -4.55 2.19
C PRO A 66 16.07 -3.52 1.10
N GLU A 67 16.61 -3.96 -0.05
CA GLU A 67 16.90 -3.07 -1.17
C GLU A 67 15.63 -2.47 -1.78
N ALA A 68 14.63 -3.31 -2.04
CA ALA A 68 13.34 -2.85 -2.58
C ALA A 68 12.65 -1.87 -1.62
N ALA A 69 12.62 -2.17 -0.32
CA ALA A 69 12.05 -1.30 0.70
C ALA A 69 12.80 0.05 0.75
N GLY A 70 14.13 0.01 0.76
CA GLY A 70 14.96 1.23 0.77
C GLY A 70 14.76 2.10 -0.47
N TYR A 71 14.57 1.50 -1.65
CA TYR A 71 14.23 2.24 -2.87
C TYR A 71 12.91 3.01 -2.70
N TRP A 72 11.85 2.33 -2.25
CA TRP A 72 10.53 2.95 -2.10
C TRP A 72 10.47 3.98 -0.98
N GLU A 73 11.15 3.76 0.14
CA GLU A 73 11.30 4.75 1.23
C GLU A 73 11.91 6.06 0.71
N LYS A 74 12.94 5.96 -0.15
CA LYS A 74 13.62 7.11 -0.72
C LYS A 74 12.80 7.83 -1.78
N VAL A 75 12.15 7.09 -2.68
CA VAL A 75 11.44 7.65 -3.85
C VAL A 75 10.10 8.26 -3.47
N LEU A 76 9.39 7.66 -2.50
CA LEU A 76 8.05 8.11 -2.14
C LEU A 76 8.08 9.15 -1.02
N ARG A 77 7.15 10.10 -1.12
CA ARG A 77 6.90 11.13 -0.12
C ARG A 77 5.43 11.06 0.27
N VAL A 78 5.16 10.85 1.55
CA VAL A 78 3.82 10.56 2.05
C VAL A 78 3.45 11.55 3.15
N ALA A 79 2.21 12.02 3.13
CA ALA A 79 1.68 12.85 4.19
C ALA A 79 1.52 12.03 5.46
N ARG A 80 1.92 12.56 6.62
CA ARG A 80 1.76 11.85 7.89
C ARG A 80 0.29 11.51 8.16
N ALA A 81 0.07 10.27 8.57
CA ALA A 81 -1.19 9.87 9.16
C ALA A 81 -1.19 10.29 10.64
N ASN A 82 -2.07 11.21 11.00
CA ASN A 82 -2.22 11.68 12.40
C ASN A 82 -2.99 10.68 13.28
N ALA A 83 -3.40 9.55 12.73
CA ALA A 83 -4.16 8.51 13.42
C ALA A 83 -3.72 7.11 12.95
N PRO A 84 -3.79 6.09 13.80
CA PRO A 84 -3.46 4.72 13.43
C PRO A 84 -4.38 4.24 12.30
N ILE A 85 -3.78 3.63 11.27
CA ILE A 85 -4.52 3.10 10.13
C ILE A 85 -5.16 1.77 10.53
N ARG A 86 -6.48 1.74 10.62
CA ARG A 86 -7.23 0.49 10.84
C ARG A 86 -7.39 -0.22 9.51
N LEU A 87 -6.63 -1.29 9.32
CA LEU A 87 -6.79 -2.15 8.16
C LEU A 87 -8.00 -3.07 8.39
N ARG A 88 -9.05 -2.89 7.60
CA ARG A 88 -10.20 -3.78 7.58
C ARG A 88 -9.97 -4.83 6.49
N SER A 89 -9.14 -5.83 6.79
CA SER A 89 -8.96 -6.97 5.88
C SER A 89 -10.10 -7.98 6.09
N THR A 90 -10.67 -8.48 4.99
CA THR A 90 -11.64 -9.59 5.01
C THR A 90 -10.94 -10.94 5.21
N THR A 91 -9.59 -10.98 5.22
CA THR A 91 -8.83 -12.19 5.53
C THR A 91 -8.58 -12.30 7.04
N PRO A 92 -8.93 -13.44 7.67
CA PRO A 92 -8.48 -13.73 9.03
C PRO A 92 -6.98 -14.03 8.96
N CYS A 93 -6.15 -13.39 9.80
CA CYS A 93 -4.85 -13.88 10.34
C CYS A 93 -3.76 -12.82 10.54
N ILE A 94 -3.92 -11.54 10.20
CA ILE A 94 -2.83 -10.56 10.47
C ILE A 94 -3.07 -9.85 11.81
N GLU A 95 -2.51 -10.38 12.89
CA GLU A 95 -2.43 -9.68 14.19
C GLU A 95 -1.31 -8.63 14.11
N LEU A 96 -1.68 -7.40 13.73
CA LEU A 96 -0.75 -6.28 13.61
C LEU A 96 -0.53 -5.62 14.97
N LYS A 97 0.61 -5.90 15.59
CA LYS A 97 1.11 -5.07 16.71
C LYS A 97 1.75 -3.81 16.13
N PHE A 98 1.11 -2.67 16.38
CA PHE A 98 1.71 -1.37 16.17
C PHE A 98 2.50 -1.04 17.43
N ASP A 99 3.83 -1.13 17.36
CA ASP A 99 4.66 -0.50 18.38
C ASP A 99 4.62 1.01 18.16
N ASP A 100 4.02 1.71 19.13
CA ASP A 100 3.98 3.16 19.16
C ASP A 100 5.40 3.66 19.41
N CYS A 101 6.09 4.13 18.36
CA CYS A 101 7.38 4.81 18.49
C CYS A 101 7.13 6.24 19.02
N SER A 102 6.59 6.36 20.23
CA SER A 102 6.61 7.57 21.04
C SER A 102 7.61 7.37 22.17
N GLY A 103 8.89 7.54 21.88
CA GLY A 103 9.92 7.32 22.89
C GLY A 103 11.35 7.48 22.39
N VAL A 104 11.67 8.64 21.82
CA VAL A 104 12.88 9.45 22.11
C VAL A 104 12.53 10.92 21.84
#